data_AF-A0A9D5K7V7-F1
#
_entry.id   AF-A0A9D5K7V7-F1
#
_cell.length_a   1.000
_cell.length_b   1.000
_cell.length_c   1.000
_cell.angle_alpha   90.00
_cell.angle_beta   90.00
_cell.angle_gamma   90.00
#
_symmetry.space_group_name_H-M   'P 1'
#
loop_
_entity.id
_entity.type
_entity.pdbx_description
1 polymer ?
#
loop_
_entity_poly.entity_id
_entity_poly.type
_entity_poly.pdbx_seq_one_letter_code
_entity_poly.pdbx_strand_id
1 'polypeptide(L)'
;MDLGHKKRNMIIALSVAVFVLLVYLSTVAPSVSFWDCGEYIGASHSLGIPHPPGNPLYVLLGRAFSILFGFFDQVAFRVNLISVIAGALTAMFIYLSTVRIMIHWMGTPDT
;
A
#
# COMPACT_ATOMS: atom_id res chain seq x y z
N MET A 1 -24.08 16.48 -1.04
CA MET A 1 -23.15 16.02 0.02
C MET A 1 -22.41 17.22 0.56
N ASP A 2 -22.81 17.69 1.74
CA ASP A 2 -22.23 18.89 2.32
C ASP A 2 -20.74 18.75 2.55
N LEU A 3 -20.06 19.89 2.53
CA LEU A 3 -18.62 19.98 2.77
C LEU A 3 -18.22 19.32 4.09
N GLY A 4 -19.11 19.36 5.11
CA GLY A 4 -18.93 18.67 6.39
C GLY A 4 -18.80 17.15 6.27
N HIS A 5 -19.68 16.48 5.52
CA HIS A 5 -19.60 15.03 5.31
C HIS A 5 -18.33 14.65 4.54
N LYS A 6 -17.96 15.42 3.52
CA LYS A 6 -16.73 15.17 2.74
C LYS A 6 -15.49 15.25 3.64
N LYS A 7 -15.39 16.32 4.45
CA LYS A 7 -14.27 16.49 5.41
C LYS A 7 -14.22 15.35 6.42
N ARG A 8 -15.35 14.97 7.02
CA ARG A 8 -15.42 13.88 8.00
C ARG A 8 -14.97 12.54 7.40
N ASN A 9 -15.48 12.19 6.23
CA ASN A 9 -15.09 10.95 5.56
C ASN A 9 -13.60 10.94 5.20
N MET A 10 -13.03 12.09 4.80
CA MET A 10 -11.61 12.18 4.54
C MET A 10 -10.76 11.99 5.80
N ILE A 11 -11.18 12.58 6.92
CA ILE A 11 -10.50 12.37 8.22
C ILE A 11 -10.54 10.89 8.61
N ILE A 12 -11.70 10.25 8.53
CA ILE A 12 -11.84 8.82 8.87
C ILE A 12 -10.96 7.96 7.95
N ALA A 13 -11.00 8.21 6.64
CA ALA A 13 -10.19 7.45 5.67
C ALA A 13 -8.69 7.59 5.95
N LEU A 14 -8.20 8.81 6.24
CA LEU A 14 -6.81 9.04 6.62
C LEU A 14 -6.45 8.35 7.94
N SER A 15 -7.33 8.39 8.94
CA SER A 15 -7.12 7.68 10.21
C SER A 15 -7.01 6.17 10.00
N VAL A 16 -7.85 5.58 9.13
CA VAL A 16 -7.76 4.16 8.75
C VAL A 16 -6.42 3.87 8.08
N ALA A 17 -6.00 4.72 7.13
CA ALA A 17 -4.71 4.56 6.44
C ALA A 17 -3.54 4.59 7.42
N VAL A 18 -3.50 5.58 8.34
CA VAL A 18 -2.44 5.71 9.35
C VAL A 18 -2.43 4.52 10.30
N PHE A 19 -3.59 4.08 10.78
CA PHE A 19 -3.68 2.94 11.67
C PHE A 19 -3.15 1.66 11.01
N VAL A 20 -3.60 1.36 9.79
CA VAL A 20 -3.12 0.19 9.03
C VAL A 20 -1.64 0.30 8.71
N LEU A 21 -1.16 1.49 8.35
CA LEU A 21 0.26 1.74 8.10
C LEU A 21 1.12 1.41 9.33
N LEU A 22 0.71 1.84 10.52
CA LEU A 22 1.44 1.56 11.76
C LEU A 22 1.47 0.07 12.09
N VAL A 23 0.34 -0.62 11.91
CA VAL A 23 0.27 -2.08 12.09
C VAL A 23 1.18 -2.78 11.08
N TYR A 24 1.12 -2.42 9.80
CA TYR A 24 1.92 -3.08 8.77
C TYR A 24 3.41 -2.75 8.91
N LEU A 25 3.78 -1.56 9.37
CA LEU A 25 5.16 -1.22 9.71
C LEU A 25 5.68 -2.02 10.91
N SER A 26 4.84 -2.33 11.91
CA SER A 26 5.26 -3.13 13.06
C SER A 26 5.34 -4.62 12.77
N THR A 27 4.63 -5.10 11.75
CA THR A 27 4.59 -6.52 11.36
C THR A 27 5.31 -6.84 10.04
N VAL A 28 5.94 -5.86 9.39
CA VAL A 28 6.65 -6.10 8.12
C VAL A 28 7.80 -7.07 8.33
N ALA A 29 7.98 -7.99 7.38
CA ALA A 29 9.12 -8.91 7.42
C ALA A 29 10.44 -8.15 7.23
N PRO A 30 11.44 -8.33 8.12
CA PRO A 30 12.71 -7.62 8.01
C PRO A 30 13.54 -8.09 6.81
N SER A 31 13.40 -9.35 6.42
CA SER A 31 14.15 -10.00 5.36
C SER A 31 13.23 -10.61 4.29
N VAL A 32 13.78 -11.49 3.46
CA VAL A 32 13.02 -12.28 2.49
C VAL A 32 12.00 -13.16 3.21
N SER A 33 10.73 -13.01 2.83
CA SER A 33 9.62 -13.87 3.27
C SER A 33 9.46 -15.09 2.36
N PHE A 34 8.68 -16.06 2.83
CA PHE A 34 8.34 -17.25 2.06
C PHE A 34 7.63 -16.92 0.73
N TRP A 35 7.79 -17.81 -0.25
CA TRP A 35 7.15 -17.78 -1.58
C TRP A 35 7.79 -16.74 -2.52
N ASP A 36 6.97 -15.93 -3.20
CA ASP A 36 7.38 -15.06 -4.29
C ASP A 36 8.23 -13.85 -3.83
N CYS A 37 8.22 -13.51 -2.54
CA CYS A 37 8.89 -12.29 -2.06
C CYS A 37 10.38 -12.25 -2.42
N GLY A 38 11.10 -13.38 -2.27
CA GLY A 38 12.52 -13.45 -2.59
C GLY A 38 12.81 -13.20 -4.07
N GLU A 39 11.98 -13.77 -4.94
CA GLU A 39 12.08 -13.60 -6.38
C GLU A 39 11.81 -12.15 -6.80
N TYR A 40 10.77 -11.52 -6.24
CA TYR A 40 10.44 -10.12 -6.53
C TYR A 40 11.49 -9.15 -5.97
N ILE A 41 12.08 -9.43 -4.80
CA ILE A 41 13.19 -8.64 -4.25
C ILE A 41 14.41 -8.77 -5.18
N GLY A 42 14.76 -9.99 -5.60
CA GLY A 42 15.86 -10.25 -6.53
C GLY A 42 15.66 -9.56 -7.88
N ALA A 43 14.48 -9.73 -8.48
CA ALA A 43 14.11 -9.10 -9.74
C ALA A 43 14.09 -7.56 -9.63
N SER A 44 13.60 -7.00 -8.53
CA SER A 44 13.65 -5.56 -8.26
C SER A 44 15.08 -5.03 -8.14
N HIS A 45 15.97 -5.81 -7.51
CA HIS A 45 17.37 -5.43 -7.36
C HIS A 45 18.13 -5.48 -8.69
N SER A 46 17.90 -6.50 -9.52
CA SER A 46 18.57 -6.68 -10.82
C SER A 46 17.85 -6.04 -12.01
N LEU A 47 16.66 -5.46 -11.80
CA LEU A 47 15.72 -5.07 -12.87
C LEU A 47 15.35 -6.24 -13.80
N GLY A 48 15.28 -7.44 -13.24
CA GLY A 48 14.91 -8.66 -13.92
C GLY A 48 13.40 -8.85 -14.07
N ILE A 49 13.04 -9.98 -14.66
CA ILE A 49 11.65 -10.43 -14.81
C ILE A 49 11.45 -11.54 -13.77
N PRO A 50 10.51 -11.41 -12.81
CA PRO A 50 10.22 -12.50 -11.87
C PRO A 50 9.64 -13.70 -12.65
N HIS A 51 8.40 -13.59 -13.14
CA HIS A 51 7.80 -14.60 -14.01
C HIS A 51 7.29 -13.96 -15.30
N PRO A 52 7.42 -14.61 -16.48
CA PRO A 52 6.76 -14.13 -17.70
C PRO A 52 5.23 -14.00 -17.49
N PRO A 53 4.58 -12.91 -17.95
CA PRO A 53 5.07 -11.80 -18.80
C PRO A 53 5.78 -10.65 -18.06
N GLY A 54 5.94 -10.76 -16.74
CA GLY A 54 6.61 -9.80 -15.86
C GLY A 54 5.66 -8.86 -15.10
N ASN A 55 6.22 -8.15 -14.11
CA ASN A 55 5.52 -7.19 -13.27
C ASN A 55 6.26 -5.85 -13.29
N PRO A 56 6.30 -5.14 -14.44
CA PRO A 56 7.22 -4.04 -14.67
C PRO A 56 7.05 -2.89 -13.67
N LEU A 57 5.82 -2.52 -13.34
CA LEU A 57 5.57 -1.47 -12.35
C LEU A 57 6.12 -1.84 -10.97
N TYR A 58 5.90 -3.08 -10.50
CA TYR A 58 6.40 -3.52 -9.21
C TYR A 58 7.92 -3.54 -9.18
N VAL A 59 8.56 -4.09 -10.22
CA VAL A 59 10.03 -4.16 -10.32
C VAL A 59 10.66 -2.77 -10.33
N LEU A 60 10.07 -1.81 -11.04
CA LEU A 60 10.54 -0.42 -11.06
C LEU A 60 10.36 0.25 -9.69
N LEU A 61 9.23 0.06 -9.02
CA LEU A 61 9.01 0.55 -7.66
C LEU A 61 9.96 -0.09 -6.67
N GLY A 62 10.18 -1.41 -6.77
CA GLY A 62 11.14 -2.16 -5.97
C GLY A 62 12.56 -1.62 -6.12
N ARG A 63 12.97 -1.35 -7.36
CA ARG A 63 14.27 -0.70 -7.63
C ARG A 63 14.34 0.68 -7.01
N ALA A 64 13.32 1.52 -7.20
CA ALA A 64 13.27 2.86 -6.62
C ALA A 64 13.35 2.82 -5.08
N PHE A 65 12.58 1.95 -4.43
CA PHE A 65 12.57 1.80 -2.98
C PHE A 65 13.91 1.26 -2.46
N SER A 66 14.55 0.34 -3.17
CA SER A 66 15.88 -0.16 -2.79
C SER A 66 16.94 0.94 -2.75
N ILE A 67 16.77 2.02 -3.54
CA ILE A 67 17.67 3.17 -3.63
C ILE A 67 17.25 4.28 -2.64
N LEU A 68 15.98 4.71 -2.68
CA LEU A 68 15.47 5.82 -1.87
C LEU A 68 15.57 5.55 -0.37
N PHE A 69 15.35 4.30 0.03
CA PHE A 69 15.44 3.86 1.43
C PHE A 69 16.83 3.28 1.77
N GLY A 70 17.87 3.78 1.10
CA GLY A 70 19.26 3.34 1.21
C GLY A 70 19.86 3.37 2.63
N PHE A 71 19.22 4.11 3.54
CA PHE A 71 19.61 4.23 4.95
C PHE A 71 19.17 3.06 5.84
N PHE A 72 18.31 2.15 5.36
CA PHE A 72 18.02 0.89 6.05
C PHE A 72 18.92 -0.21 5.49
N ASP A 73 19.66 -0.98 6.29
CA ASP A 73 20.67 -1.90 5.73
C ASP A 73 20.11 -2.99 4.79
N GLN A 74 18.92 -3.51 5.06
CA GLN A 74 18.37 -4.65 4.32
C GLN A 74 17.55 -4.24 3.10
N VAL A 75 18.01 -4.60 1.90
CA VAL A 75 17.27 -4.36 0.63
C VAL A 75 15.88 -5.01 0.65
N ALA A 76 15.76 -6.21 1.23
CA ALA A 76 14.49 -6.90 1.38
C ALA A 76 13.45 -6.06 2.16
N PHE A 77 13.86 -5.48 3.29
CA PHE A 77 13.01 -4.56 4.05
C PHE A 77 12.54 -3.37 3.20
N ARG A 78 13.47 -2.72 2.49
CA ARG A 78 13.17 -1.56 1.64
C ARG A 78 12.11 -1.89 0.60
N VAL A 79 12.23 -3.04 -0.06
CA VAL A 79 11.25 -3.50 -1.07
C VAL A 79 9.92 -3.88 -0.41
N ASN A 80 9.94 -4.55 0.75
CA ASN A 80 8.73 -4.92 1.49
C ASN A 80 7.89 -3.69 1.91
N LEU A 81 8.49 -2.51 2.08
CA LEU A 81 7.75 -1.27 2.36
C LEU A 81 6.73 -0.89 1.27
N ILE A 82 6.91 -1.37 0.03
CA ILE A 82 5.91 -1.17 -1.04
C ILE A 82 4.58 -1.77 -0.62
N SER A 83 4.58 -3.01 -0.15
CA SER A 83 3.37 -3.71 0.30
C SER A 83 2.77 -3.05 1.53
N VAL A 84 3.60 -2.55 2.45
CA VAL A 84 3.14 -1.81 3.65
C VAL A 84 2.37 -0.55 3.27
N ILE A 85 2.92 0.27 2.37
CA ILE A 85 2.28 1.53 1.93
C ILE A 85 1.06 1.23 1.06
N ALA A 86 1.17 0.32 0.09
CA ALA A 86 0.07 -0.04 -0.79
C ALA A 86 -1.11 -0.63 -0.03
N GLY A 87 -0.86 -1.47 0.99
CA GLY A 87 -1.88 -2.03 1.86
C GLY A 87 -2.64 -0.97 2.67
N ALA A 88 -1.92 0.00 3.26
CA ALA A 88 -2.52 1.11 3.97
C ALA A 88 -3.41 2.00 3.06
N LEU A 89 -2.92 2.30 1.85
CA LEU A 89 -3.70 3.03 0.84
C LEU A 89 -4.92 2.23 0.37
N THR A 90 -4.78 0.91 0.23
CA THR A 90 -5.90 0.02 -0.14
C THR A 90 -7.00 0.09 0.91
N ALA A 91 -6.67 0.03 2.21
CA ALA A 91 -7.66 0.18 3.28
C ALA A 91 -8.38 1.54 3.24
N MET A 92 -7.65 2.62 2.96
CA MET A 92 -8.23 3.95 2.74
C MET A 92 -9.23 3.95 1.58
N PHE A 93 -8.85 3.39 0.43
CA PHE A 93 -9.69 3.36 -0.76
C PHE A 93 -10.89 2.43 -0.60
N ILE A 94 -10.77 1.32 0.12
CA ILE A 94 -11.91 0.46 0.47
C ILE A 94 -12.94 1.28 1.24
N TYR A 95 -12.53 1.99 2.31
CA TYR A 95 -13.45 2.84 3.07
C TYR A 95 -14.14 3.88 2.18
N LEU A 96 -13.38 4.62 1.36
CA LEU A 96 -13.93 5.66 0.48
C LEU A 96 -14.89 5.08 -0.58
N SER A 97 -14.54 3.92 -1.13
CA SER A 97 -15.36 3.22 -2.13
C SER A 97 -16.65 2.71 -1.51
N THR A 98 -16.58 2.10 -0.31
CA THR A 98 -17.76 1.67 0.44
C THR A 98 -18.68 2.85 0.74
N VAL A 99 -18.15 3.96 1.24
CA VAL A 99 -18.95 5.18 1.49
C VAL A 99 -19.62 5.67 0.19
N ARG A 100 -18.88 5.69 -0.93
CA ARG A 100 -19.40 6.13 -2.22
C ARG A 100 -20.53 5.23 -2.73
N ILE A 101 -20.35 3.91 -2.63
CA ILE A 101 -21.35 2.90 -3.02
C ILE A 101 -22.59 3.04 -2.13
N MET A 102 -22.41 3.14 -0.82
CA MET A 102 -23.51 3.27 0.14
C MET A 102 -24.35 4.52 -0.12
N ILE A 103 -23.72 5.66 -0.38
CA ILE A 103 -24.45 6.90 -0.73
C ILE A 103 -25.18 6.76 -2.07
N HIS A 104 -24.59 6.05 -3.03
CA HIS A 104 -25.25 5.81 -4.31
C HIS A 104 -26.49 4.91 -4.16
N TRP A 105 -26.44 3.91 -3.27
CA TRP A 105 -27.52 2.94 -3.08
C TRP A 105 -28.62 3.43 -2.13
N MET A 106 -28.23 4.09 -1.03
CA MET A 106 -29.15 4.48 0.05
C MET A 106 -29.52 5.96 0.01
N GLY A 107 -28.90 6.75 -0.87
CA GLY A 107 -28.99 8.21 -0.86
C GLY A 107 -28.05 8.84 0.17
N THR A 108 -27.96 10.16 0.15
CA THR A 108 -27.24 10.91 1.20
C THR A 108 -28.12 10.95 2.44
N PRO A 109 -27.63 10.50 3.62
CA PRO A 109 -28.40 10.62 4.85
C PRO A 109 -28.69 12.10 5.11
N ASP A 110 -29.95 12.42 5.42
CA ASP A 110 -30.34 13.73 5.93
C ASP A 110 -29.82 13.83 7.38
N THR A 111 -28.89 14.74 7.63
CA THR A 111 -28.44 15.11 8.98
C THR A 111 -28.60 16.60 9.18
#